data_AF-A0A9D8QFR8-F1
#
_entry.id   AF-A0A9D8QFR8-F1
#
_cell.length_a   1.000
_cell.length_b   1.000
_cell.length_c   1.000
_cell.angle_alpha   90.00
_cell.angle_beta   90.00
_cell.angle_gamma   90.00
#
_symmetry.space_group_name_H-M   'P 1'
#
loop_
_entity.id
_entity.type
_entity.pdbx_description
1 polymer ?
#
loop_
_entity_poly.entity_id
_entity_poly.type
_entity_poly.pdbx_seq_one_letter_code
_entity_poly.pdbx_strand_id
1 'polypeptide(L)' 'MHDTVELEARGLPAVYVASREFREAGAAQGRALGFQPAAVYVTHPIQDRTDAEMRAIAEAAVDEVVAELTNGAGR' A
#
# COMPACT_ATOMS: atom_id res chain seq x y z
N MET A 1 5.44 -0.25 -5.59
CA MET A 1 6.58 0.14 -4.73
C MET A 1 7.45 1.19 -5.41
N HIS A 2 8.11 0.90 -6.55
CA HIS A 2 8.92 1.90 -7.27
C HIS A 2 8.13 3.17 -7.63
N ASP A 3 6.92 3.03 -8.18
CA ASP A 3 6.06 4.18 -8.47
C ASP A 3 5.74 5.01 -7.23
N THR A 4 5.52 4.35 -6.09
CA THR A 4 5.26 5.01 -4.79
C THR A 4 6.48 5.83 -4.35
N VAL A 5 7.68 5.28 -4.49
CA VAL A 5 8.95 5.98 -4.21
C VAL A 5 9.09 7.20 -5.11
N GLU A 6 8.77 7.05 -6.40
CA GLU A 6 8.88 8.13 -7.37
C GLU A 6 7.89 9.27 -7.13
N LEU A 7 6.64 8.95 -6.77
CA LEU A 7 5.61 9.95 -6.43
C LEU A 7 6.01 10.74 -5.18
N GLU A 8 6.46 10.05 -4.14
CA GLU A 8 6.90 10.67 -2.88
C GLU A 8 8.14 11.55 -3.10
N ALA A 9 9.08 11.13 -3.93
CA ALA A 9 10.23 11.95 -4.32
C ALA A 9 9.85 13.25 -5.03
N ARG A 10 8.62 13.34 -5.58
CA ARG A 10 8.06 14.55 -6.21
C ARG A 10 7.14 15.34 -5.25
N GLY A 11 7.06 14.95 -3.97
CA GLY A 11 6.18 15.58 -2.98
C GLY A 11 4.70 15.23 -3.16
N LEU A 12 4.39 14.12 -3.83
CA LEU A 12 3.02 13.62 -3.96
C LEU A 12 2.83 12.44 -3.00
N PRO A 13 1.95 12.58 -1.97
CA PRO A 13 1.65 11.47 -1.06
C PRO A 13 1.15 10.24 -1.82
N ALA A 14 1.74 9.08 -1.54
CA ALA A 14 1.44 7.84 -2.22
C ALA A 14 1.47 6.65 -1.26
N VAL A 15 0.48 5.77 -1.41
CA VAL A 15 0.35 4.51 -0.70
C VAL A 15 0.25 3.40 -1.74
N TYR A 16 0.95 2.29 -1.53
CA TYR A 16 0.68 1.08 -2.30
C TYR A 16 -0.12 0.07 -1.49
N VAL A 17 -0.94 -0.71 -2.18
CA VAL A 17 -1.73 -1.79 -1.59
C VAL A 17 -1.19 -3.12 -2.09
N ALA A 18 -0.99 -4.07 -1.18
CA ALA A 18 -0.49 -5.41 -1.52
C ALA A 18 -1.11 -6.48 -0.61
N SER A 19 -1.07 -7.76 -1.01
CA SER A 19 -1.48 -8.85 -0.12
C SER A 19 -0.48 -9.04 1.03
N ARG A 20 -0.95 -9.49 2.20
CA ARG A 20 -0.14 -9.68 3.43
C ARG A 20 1.11 -10.54 3.23
N GLU A 21 1.08 -11.49 2.31
CA GLU A 21 2.18 -12.39 1.95
C GLU A 21 3.39 -11.62 1.39
N PHE A 22 3.15 -10.43 0.82
CA PHE A 22 4.21 -9.58 0.29
C PHE A 22 4.80 -8.63 1.34
N ARG A 23 4.37 -8.66 2.60
CA ARG A 23 4.83 -7.70 3.62
C ARG A 23 6.34 -7.74 3.84
N GLU A 24 6.92 -8.94 3.91
CA GLU A 24 8.37 -9.08 4.09
C GLU A 24 9.14 -8.66 2.84
N ALA A 25 8.63 -9.00 1.66
CA ALA A 25 9.21 -8.59 0.39
C ALA A 25 9.19 -7.07 0.22
N GLY A 26 8.06 -6.41 0.51
CA GLY A 26 7.92 -4.96 0.47
C GLY A 26 8.87 -4.26 1.43
N ALA A 27 9.01 -4.76 2.67
CA ALA A 27 9.97 -4.23 3.63
C ALA A 27 11.43 -4.41 3.18
N ALA A 28 11.78 -5.56 2.60
CA ALA A 28 13.11 -5.83 2.08
C ALA A 28 13.46 -4.91 0.90
N GLN A 29 12.54 -4.74 -0.05
CA GLN A 29 12.74 -3.82 -1.17
C GLN A 29 12.84 -2.37 -0.68
N GLY A 30 12.04 -1.96 0.31
CA GLY A 30 12.12 -0.63 0.93
C GLY A 30 13.51 -0.33 1.48
N ARG A 31 14.08 -1.28 2.22
CA ARG A 31 15.44 -1.12 2.75
C ARG A 31 16.47 -1.01 1.62
N ALA A 32 16.32 -1.81 0.57
CA ALA A 32 17.23 -1.76 -0.58
C ALA A 32 17.17 -0.42 -1.34
N LEU A 33 16.00 0.22 -1.39
CA LEU A 33 15.82 1.53 -2.01
C LEU A 33 16.12 2.72 -1.08
N GLY A 34 16.42 2.46 0.20
CA GLY A 34 16.58 3.54 1.21
C GLY A 34 15.30 4.33 1.47
N PHE A 35 14.15 3.75 1.13
CA PHE A 35 12.84 4.41 1.21
C PHE A 35 11.80 3.46 1.78
N GLN A 36 10.99 3.90 2.74
CA GLN A 36 9.91 3.10 3.32
C GLN A 36 8.57 3.76 2.96
N PRO A 37 7.94 3.39 1.82
CA PRO A 37 6.65 3.94 1.45
C PRO A 37 5.58 3.48 2.44
N ALA A 38 4.56 4.33 2.63
CA ALA A 38 3.32 3.89 3.24
C ALA A 38 2.69 2.73 2.43
N ALA A 39 2.17 1.75 3.16
CA ALA A 39 1.70 0.50 2.57
C ALA A 39 0.51 -0.06 3.37
N VAL A 40 -0.55 -0.45 2.66
CA VAL A 40 -1.71 -1.13 3.25
C VAL A 40 -1.74 -2.58 2.79
N TYR A 41 -1.84 -3.51 3.75
CA TYR A 41 -1.77 -4.94 3.46
C TYR A 41 -3.12 -5.65 3.62
N VAL A 42 -3.68 -6.04 2.48
CA VAL A 42 -4.99 -6.69 2.38
C VAL A 42 -4.91 -8.21 2.46
N THR A 43 -6.06 -8.84 2.73
CA THR A 43 -6.15 -10.30 2.78
C THR A 43 -5.87 -10.96 1.42
N HIS A 44 -5.50 -12.24 1.47
CA HIS A 44 -5.21 -13.09 0.31
C HIS A 44 -6.19 -14.26 0.23
N PRO A 45 -6.43 -14.87 -0.95
CA PRO A 45 -6.00 -14.43 -2.28
C PRO A 45 -6.72 -13.18 -2.76
N ILE A 46 -6.13 -12.50 -3.75
CA ILE A 46 -6.82 -11.47 -4.54
C ILE A 46 -7.39 -12.08 -5.83
N GLN A 47 -6.74 -13.12 -6.34
CA GLN A 47 -7.21 -13.91 -7.47
C GLN A 47 -8.45 -14.73 -7.10
N ASP A 48 -9.26 -15.06 -8.10
CA ASP A 48 -10.43 -15.93 -8.01
C ASP A 48 -11.49 -15.50 -6.98
N ARG A 49 -11.54 -14.20 -6.70
CA ARG A 49 -12.56 -13.58 -5.85
C ARG A 49 -13.78 -13.18 -6.66
N THR A 50 -14.94 -13.31 -6.04
CA THR A 50 -16.14 -12.67 -6.55
C THR A 50 -16.07 -11.15 -6.39
N ASP A 51 -16.91 -10.50 -7.18
CA ASP A 51 -17.18 -9.08 -7.14
C ASP A 51 -17.53 -8.56 -5.72
N ALA A 52 -18.32 -9.32 -4.96
CA ALA A 52 -18.71 -8.94 -3.61
C ALA A 52 -17.53 -9.06 -2.63
N GLU A 53 -16.72 -10.11 -2.76
CA GLU A 53 -15.53 -10.30 -1.92
C GLU A 53 -14.48 -9.21 -2.19
N MET A 54 -14.27 -8.84 -3.45
CA MET A 54 -13.34 -7.75 -3.78
C MET A 54 -13.78 -6.41 -3.20
N ARG A 55 -15.09 -6.12 -3.24
CA ARG A 55 -15.64 -4.91 -2.60
C ARG A 55 -15.43 -4.93 -1.10
N ALA A 56 -15.70 -6.05 -0.43
CA ALA A 56 -15.46 -6.19 1.00
C ALA A 56 -13.98 -5.99 1.38
N ILE A 57 -13.04 -6.47 0.56
CA ILE A 57 -11.61 -6.23 0.77
C ILE A 57 -11.27 -4.74 0.64
N ALA A 58 -11.82 -4.07 -0.37
CA ALA A 58 -11.60 -2.64 -0.59
C ALA A 58 -12.20 -1.79 0.55
N GLU A 59 -13.45 -2.09 0.96
CA GLU A 59 -14.12 -1.43 2.08
C GLU A 59 -13.33 -1.59 3.39
N ALA A 60 -12.75 -2.77 3.63
CA ALA A 60 -11.93 -3.00 4.82
C ALA A 60 -10.59 -2.24 4.80
N ALA A 61 -10.12 -1.79 3.63
CA ALA A 61 -8.81 -1.15 3.46
C ALA A 61 -8.88 0.36 3.27
N VAL A 62 -10.01 0.90 2.82
CA VAL A 62 -10.11 2.29 2.35
C VAL A 62 -9.77 3.32 3.43
N ASP A 63 -10.23 3.11 4.67
CA ASP A 63 -9.97 4.04 5.76
C ASP A 63 -8.47 4.10 6.11
N GLU A 64 -7.77 2.97 6.08
CA GLU A 64 -6.32 2.90 6.28
C GLU A 64 -5.57 3.60 5.14
N VAL A 65 -5.98 3.38 3.89
CA VAL A 65 -5.39 4.05 2.72
C VAL A 65 -5.55 5.57 2.82
N VAL A 66 -6.75 6.05 3.17
CA VAL A 66 -7.01 7.49 3.33
C VAL A 66 -6.15 8.04 4.47
N ALA A 67 -6.11 7.38 5.62
CA ALA A 67 -5.31 7.81 6.75
C ALA A 67 -3.83 7.96 6.39
N GLU A 68 -3.24 6.97 5.72
CA GLU A 68 -1.84 7.02 5.27
C GLU A 68 -1.60 8.16 4.27
N LEU A 69 -2.51 8.41 3.33
CA LEU A 69 -2.40 9.50 2.36
C LEU A 69 -2.52 10.89 3.00
N THR A 70 -3.35 11.04 4.04
CA THR A 70 -3.63 12.35 4.65
C THR A 70 -2.72 12.69 5.84
N ASN A 71 -2.14 11.68 6.49
CA ASN A 71 -1.23 11.89 7.63
C ASN A 71 0.21 12.24 7.20
N GLY A 72 0.52 12.17 5.90
CA GLY A 72 1.86 12.28 5.32
C GLY A 72 2.28 13.67 4.82
N ALA A 73 1.50 14.74 5.04
CA ALA A 73 1.95 16.10 4.74
C ALA A 73 3.04 16.57 5.74
N GLY A 74 4.24 15.99 5.66
CA GLY A 74 5.43 16.47 6.39
C GLY A 74 6.33 15.41 7.04
N ARG A 75 6.73 14.35 6.32
CA ARG A 75 7.86 13.49 6.73
C ARG A 75 9.03 13.63 5.76
#